data_AF-A0A847NU24-F1
#
_entry.id   AF-A0A847NU24-F1
#
_cell.length_a   1.000
_cell.length_b   1.000
_cell.length_c   1.000
_cell.angle_alpha   90.00
_cell.angle_beta   90.00
_cell.angle_gamma   90.00
#
_symmetry.space_group_name_H-M   'P 1'
#
loop_
_entity.id
_entity.type
_entity.pdbx_description
1 polymer ?
#
loop_
_entity_poly.entity_id
_entity_poly.type
_entity_poly.pdbx_seq_one_letter_code
_entity_poly.pdbx_strand_id
1 'polypeptide(L)'
;MNGTFFKNPSFEENEIRNDYNILKDNIGKKIKVYSLIYNTEDHKIFSGILEQYKEDSLILSDPSNGNWYFIPQKYIYYIEFEERMII
;
A
#
# COMPACT_ATOMS: atom_id res chain seq x y z
N MET A 1 18.50 -2.24 -0.66
CA MET A 1 17.39 -3.13 -0.26
C MET A 1 16.11 -2.55 -0.79
N ASN A 2 15.32 -3.35 -1.52
CA ASN A 2 13.94 -3.02 -1.86
C ASN A 2 13.19 -2.84 -0.53
N GLY A 3 12.54 -1.70 -0.35
CA GLY A 3 12.03 -1.28 0.95
C GLY A 3 10.72 -1.97 1.28
N THR A 4 10.57 -2.46 2.51
CA THR A 4 9.27 -2.87 3.06
C THR A 4 8.71 -1.72 3.88
N PHE A 5 7.49 -1.29 3.56
CA PHE A 5 6.73 -0.32 4.32
C PHE A 5 5.73 -1.08 5.21
N PHE A 6 6.02 -1.13 6.51
CA PHE A 6 5.17 -1.81 7.49
C PHE A 6 4.11 -0.85 8.01
N LYS A 7 2.83 -1.13 7.74
CA LYS A 7 1.73 -0.47 8.44
C LYS A 7 1.40 -1.27 9.69
N ASN A 8 2.12 -1.01 10.78
CA ASN A 8 1.82 -1.67 12.05
C ASN A 8 0.52 -1.08 12.64
N PRO A 9 -0.50 -1.90 12.97
CA PRO A 9 -1.81 -1.45 13.43
C PRO A 9 -1.84 -0.84 14.84
N SER A 10 -0.69 -0.56 15.46
CA SER A 10 -0.58 -0.09 16.85
C SER A 10 0.01 1.32 17.03
N PHE A 11 0.21 2.11 15.97
CA PHE A 11 0.91 3.39 16.07
C PHE A 11 0.02 4.60 16.41
N GLU A 12 0.56 5.45 17.28
CA GLU A 12 0.01 6.73 17.75
C GLU A 12 -0.20 7.72 16.58
N GLU A 13 -1.19 8.62 16.72
CA GLU A 13 -1.66 9.58 15.68
C GLU A 13 -0.56 10.38 14.96
N ASN A 14 0.60 10.59 15.59
CA ASN A 14 1.68 11.40 15.03
C ASN A 14 2.50 10.67 13.93
N GLU A 15 2.51 9.33 13.87
CA GLU A 15 3.22 8.57 12.83
C GLU A 15 2.37 8.33 11.56
N ILE A 16 1.04 8.36 11.69
CA ILE A 16 0.09 8.26 10.56
C ILE A 16 0.36 9.36 9.51
N ARG A 17 0.85 10.52 9.95
CA ARG A 17 1.17 11.66 9.08
C ARG A 17 2.44 11.45 8.25
N ASN A 18 3.38 10.62 8.71
CA ASN A 18 4.60 10.29 7.95
C ASN A 18 4.30 9.30 6.82
N ASP A 19 3.41 8.33 7.07
CA ASP A 19 2.96 7.33 6.09
C ASP A 19 2.34 7.96 4.83
N TYR A 20 1.58 9.03 5.03
CA TYR A 20 0.84 9.69 3.96
C TYR A 20 1.74 10.40 2.95
N ASN A 21 2.80 11.06 3.41
CA ASN A 21 3.75 11.74 2.53
C ASN A 21 4.61 10.73 1.77
N ILE A 22 5.09 9.68 2.45
CA ILE A 22 5.89 8.62 1.81
C ILE A 22 5.11 7.99 0.67
N LEU A 23 3.86 7.54 0.87
CA LEU A 23 3.12 6.88 -0.21
C LEU A 23 2.79 7.81 -1.37
N LYS A 24 2.52 9.09 -1.11
CA LYS A 24 2.32 10.09 -2.17
C LYS A 24 3.58 10.35 -3.00
N ASP A 25 4.74 10.42 -2.35
CA ASP A 25 6.01 10.65 -3.02
C ASP A 25 6.48 9.45 -3.84
N ASN A 26 5.82 8.30 -3.69
CA ASN A 26 6.13 7.06 -4.40
C ASN A 26 5.05 6.65 -5.43
N ILE A 27 4.13 7.55 -5.80
CA ILE A 27 3.20 7.33 -6.94
C ILE A 27 4.00 7.01 -8.22
N GLY A 28 3.50 6.05 -8.99
CA GLY A 28 4.14 5.53 -10.22
C GLY A 28 5.07 4.34 -9.99
N LYS A 29 5.37 3.97 -8.74
CA LYS A 29 6.18 2.78 -8.44
C LYS A 29 5.35 1.52 -8.36
N LYS A 30 5.98 0.40 -8.71
CA LYS A 30 5.37 -0.91 -8.56
C LYS A 30 5.44 -1.39 -7.11
N ILE A 31 4.28 -1.75 -6.56
CA ILE A 31 4.12 -2.19 -5.18
C ILE A 31 3.30 -3.46 -5.06
N LYS A 32 3.46 -4.16 -3.95
CA LYS A 32 2.56 -5.22 -3.48
C LYS A 32 1.88 -4.78 -2.20
N VAL A 33 0.56 -4.85 -2.18
CA VAL A 33 -0.28 -4.53 -1.02
C VAL A 33 -0.81 -5.83 -0.44
N TYR A 34 -0.46 -6.10 0.81
CA TYR A 34 -0.94 -7.25 1.55
C TYR A 34 -2.19 -6.81 2.31
N SER A 35 -3.35 -7.32 1.89
CA SER A 35 -4.66 -6.92 2.38
C SER A 35 -5.26 -8.01 3.27
N LEU A 36 -5.81 -7.65 4.41
CA LEU A 36 -6.57 -8.56 5.26
C LEU A 36 -7.86 -9.00 4.56
N ILE A 37 -8.14 -10.30 4.59
CA ILE A 37 -9.43 -10.86 4.20
C ILE A 37 -10.34 -10.88 5.45
N TYR A 38 -11.60 -10.50 5.29
CA TYR A 38 -12.54 -10.40 6.40
C TYR A 38 -12.74 -11.76 7.08
N ASN A 39 -12.58 -11.78 8.42
CA ASN A 39 -12.72 -12.96 9.28
C ASN A 39 -11.71 -14.10 9.01
N THR A 40 -10.54 -13.80 8.44
CA THR A 40 -9.44 -14.76 8.31
C THR A 40 -8.11 -14.13 8.66
N GLU A 41 -7.12 -14.95 9.02
CA GLU A 41 -5.71 -14.51 9.15
C GLU A 41 -5.00 -14.41 7.79
N ASP A 42 -5.65 -14.82 6.71
CA ASP A 42 -5.09 -14.82 5.36
C ASP A 42 -4.99 -13.41 4.77
N HIS A 43 -3.96 -13.22 3.94
CA HIS A 43 -3.75 -12.00 3.18
C HIS A 43 -4.04 -12.21 1.69
N LYS A 44 -4.80 -11.28 1.11
CA LYS A 44 -4.89 -11.12 -0.34
C LYS A 44 -3.79 -10.15 -0.81
N ILE A 45 -3.01 -10.57 -1.78
CA ILE A 45 -1.93 -9.75 -2.35
C ILE A 45 -2.44 -9.08 -3.62
N PHE A 46 -2.33 -7.75 -3.67
CA PHE A 46 -2.55 -6.95 -4.87
C PHE A 46 -1.21 -6.41 -5.34
N SER A 47 -0.85 -6.65 -6.60
CA SER A 47 0.39 -6.16 -7.20
C SER A 47 0.07 -5.21 -8.33
N GLY A 48 0.73 -4.06 -8.40
CA GLY A 48 0.47 -3.08 -9.44
C GLY A 48 1.26 -1.79 -9.26
N ILE A 49 1.04 -0.84 -10.15
CA ILE A 49 1.57 0.52 -10.07
C ILE A 49 0.71 1.31 -9.09
N LEU A 50 1.35 2.02 -8.16
CA LEU A 50 0.67 2.94 -7.25
C LEU A 50 0.20 4.17 -8.03
N GLU A 51 -1.08 4.24 -8.33
CA GLU A 51 -1.65 5.36 -9.11
C GLU A 51 -2.07 6.52 -8.22
N GLN A 52 -2.60 6.21 -7.04
CA GLN A 52 -3.10 7.22 -6.11
C GLN A 52 -3.08 6.72 -4.67
N TYR A 53 -2.75 7.62 -3.74
CA TYR A 53 -2.96 7.44 -2.31
C TYR A 53 -3.78 8.60 -1.74
N LYS A 54 -4.91 8.26 -1.12
CA LYS A 54 -5.83 9.17 -0.41
C LYS A 54 -5.85 8.82 1.07
N GLU A 55 -6.55 9.65 1.84
CA GLU A 55 -6.62 9.52 3.30
C GLU A 55 -7.15 8.15 3.74
N ASP A 56 -8.09 7.57 2.99
CA ASP A 56 -8.79 6.33 3.34
C ASP A 56 -8.54 5.18 2.37
N SER A 57 -7.76 5.40 1.31
CA SER A 57 -7.74 4.49 0.17
C SER A 57 -6.47 4.58 -0.69
N LEU A 58 -6.18 3.45 -1.34
CA LEU A 58 -5.08 3.27 -2.28
C LEU A 58 -5.63 2.74 -3.61
N ILE A 59 -5.14 3.27 -4.73
CA ILE A 59 -5.47 2.79 -6.08
C ILE A 59 -4.23 2.17 -6.73
N LEU A 60 -4.41 0.95 -7.25
CA LEU A 60 -3.42 0.26 -8.07
C LEU A 60 -3.93 0.05 -9.49
N SER A 61 -3.04 0.15 -10.47
CA SER A 61 -3.24 -0.42 -11.81
C SER A 61 -2.34 -1.65 -11.99
N ASP A 62 -2.89 -2.75 -12.50
CA ASP A 62 -2.11 -3.94 -12.85
C ASP A 62 -1.92 -4.00 -14.37
N PRO A 63 -0.72 -3.64 -14.88
CA PRO A 63 -0.46 -3.60 -16.32
C PRO A 63 -0.46 -4.98 -16.98
N SER A 64 -0.39 -6.07 -16.20
CA SER A 64 -0.36 -7.44 -16.74
C SER A 64 -1.73 -7.91 -17.21
N ASN A 65 -2.81 -7.41 -16.61
CA ASN A 65 -4.18 -7.83 -16.89
C ASN A 65 -5.15 -6.67 -17.14
N GLY A 66 -4.69 -5.42 -16.98
CA GLY A 66 -5.50 -4.20 -17.18
C GLY A 66 -6.47 -3.88 -16.04
N ASN A 67 -6.40 -4.59 -14.91
CA ASN A 67 -7.28 -4.37 -13.78
C ASN A 67 -6.87 -3.14 -12.96
N TRP A 68 -7.87 -2.55 -12.30
CA TRP A 68 -7.69 -1.48 -11.33
C TRP A 68 -8.22 -1.94 -9.98
N TYR A 69 -7.44 -1.73 -8.91
CA TYR A 69 -7.81 -2.11 -7.56
C TYR A 69 -7.98 -0.87 -6.69
N PHE A 70 -9.14 -0.76 -6.05
CA PHE A 70 -9.39 0.18 -4.96
C PHE A 70 -9.28 -0.58 -3.64
N ILE A 71 -8.35 -0.15 -2.78
CA ILE A 71 -8.04 -0.83 -1.51
C ILE A 71 -8.25 0.14 -0.36
N PRO A 72 -9.30 -0.05 0.47
CA PRO A 72 -9.48 0.76 1.67
C PRO A 72 -8.31 0.56 2.65
N GLN A 73 -7.83 1.65 3.21
CA GLN A 73 -6.63 1.66 4.07
C GLN A 73 -6.77 0.79 5.32
N LYS A 74 -8.02 0.56 5.79
CA LYS A 74 -8.34 -0.33 6.92
C LYS A 74 -8.05 -1.81 6.64
N TYR A 75 -7.92 -2.20 5.37
CA TYR A 75 -7.57 -3.56 4.99
C TYR A 75 -6.09 -3.72 4.68
N ILE A 76 -5.32 -2.64 4.55
CA ILE A 76 -3.89 -2.70 4.25
C ILE A 76 -3.12 -3.12 5.51
N TYR A 77 -2.43 -4.25 5.42
CA TYR A 77 -1.55 -4.76 6.48
C TYR A 77 -0.11 -4.25 6.30
N TYR A 78 0.47 -4.39 5.11
CA TYR A 78 1.73 -3.72 4.74
C TYR A 78 1.87 -3.58 3.23
N ILE A 79 2.84 -2.76 2.82
CA ILE A 79 3.15 -2.48 1.43
C ILE A 79 4.62 -2.80 1.18
N GLU A 80 4.90 -3.55 0.12
CA GLU A 80 6.25 -3.86 -0.33
C GLU A 80 6.52 -3.11 -1.64
N PHE A 81 7.61 -2.35 -1.70
CA PHE A 81 8.03 -1.69 -2.93
C PHE A 81 9.00 -2.60 -3.69
N GLU A 82 8.75 -2.82 -4.98
CA GLU A 82 9.70 -3.56 -5.83
C GLU A 82 10.98 -2.74 -6.09
N GLU A 83 10.90 -1.43 -5.88
CA GLU A 83 11.96 -0.46 -6.09
C GLU A 83 12.32 0.26 -4.78
N ARG A 84 13.38 1.09 -4.82
CA ARG A 84 13.77 1.90 -3.66
C ARG A 84 12.71 2.96 -3.35
N MET A 85 12.30 3.04 -2.08
CA MET A 85 11.37 4.09 -1.61
C MET A 85 12.04 5.47 -1.56
N ILE A 86 11.25 6.51 -1.85
CA ILE A 86 11.56 7.90 -1.51
C ILE A 86 11.09 8.14 -0.08
N ILE A 87 11.94 8.73 0.76
CA ILE A 87 11.74 9.01 2.19
C ILE A 87 11.93 10.51 2.41
#